data_AF-A0A934ZYR8-F1
#
_entry.id   AF-A0A934ZYR8-F1
#
_cell.length_a   1.000
_cell.length_b   1.000
_cell.length_c   1.000
_cell.angle_alpha   90.00
_cell.angle_beta   90.00
_cell.angle_gamma   90.00
#
_symmetry.space_group_name_H-M   'P 1'
#
loop_
_entity.id
_entity.type
_entity.pdbx_description
1 polymer ?
#
loop_
_entity_poly.entity_id
_entity_poly.type
_entity_poly.pdbx_seq_one_letter_code
_entity_poly.pdbx_strand_id
1 'polypeptide(L)'
;MANPQAKPETKRQTFTSEAIPSDVKSGVFLGNPQIDNLVSCVVAMGAELWTTKRRLKVVEAVAKGGRHGRHGREVPAFDQELAAWEADRDRFISLTLGSLGNDGTRGFGADFPPRD
;
A
#
# COMPACT_ATOMS: atom_id res chain seq x y z
N MET A 1 -15.92 29.09 -39.58
CA MET A 1 -15.05 28.92 -38.39
C MET A 1 -15.39 27.56 -37.78
N ALA A 2 -14.39 26.69 -37.57
CA ALA A 2 -14.59 25.31 -37.10
C ALA A 2 -14.75 25.21 -35.56
N ASN A 3 -15.48 24.18 -35.11
CA ASN A 3 -15.89 23.86 -33.73
C ASN A 3 -14.87 22.92 -33.02
N PRO A 4 -14.72 22.96 -31.68
CA PRO A 4 -14.26 21.80 -30.94
C PRO A 4 -15.13 21.53 -29.70
N GLN A 5 -16.22 20.78 -29.88
CA GLN A 5 -16.64 19.64 -29.06
C GLN A 5 -18.01 19.15 -29.55
N ALA A 6 -18.05 18.70 -30.80
CA ALA A 6 -19.12 17.80 -31.22
C ALA A 6 -18.85 16.44 -30.56
N LYS A 7 -19.72 16.01 -29.65
CA LYS A 7 -19.75 14.60 -29.22
C LYS A 7 -19.90 13.76 -30.50
N PRO A 8 -19.01 12.79 -30.78
CA PRO A 8 -19.22 11.91 -31.91
C PRO A 8 -20.49 11.11 -31.63
N GLU A 9 -21.56 11.35 -32.40
CA GLU A 9 -22.78 10.55 -32.34
C GLU A 9 -22.46 9.13 -32.79
N THR A 10 -22.03 8.32 -31.83
CA THR A 10 -21.79 6.91 -32.05
C THR A 10 -23.16 6.26 -32.04
N LYS A 11 -23.62 5.79 -33.21
CA LYS A 11 -24.88 5.02 -33.37
C LYS A 11 -24.86 3.66 -32.64
N ARG A 12 -23.89 3.43 -31.77
CA ARG A 12 -23.76 2.21 -30.97
C ARG A 12 -24.60 2.38 -29.73
N GLN A 13 -25.57 1.49 -29.52
CA GLN A 13 -26.30 1.43 -28.26
C GLN A 13 -25.27 1.18 -27.15
N THR A 14 -25.11 2.18 -26.30
CA THR A 14 -24.17 2.14 -25.18
C THR A 14 -25.02 2.03 -23.94
N PHE A 15 -25.02 0.85 -23.30
CA PHE A 15 -25.85 0.54 -22.13
C PHE A 15 -25.26 1.08 -20.82
N THR A 16 -24.34 2.05 -20.91
CA THR A 16 -23.69 2.63 -19.74
C THR A 16 -24.66 3.58 -19.06
N SER A 17 -24.92 3.34 -17.78
CA SER A 17 -25.67 4.26 -16.92
C SER A 17 -25.03 5.64 -16.94
N GLU A 18 -25.86 6.68 -16.85
CA GLU A 18 -25.37 8.05 -16.68
C GLU A 18 -24.55 8.14 -15.39
N ALA A 19 -23.42 8.87 -15.41
CA ALA A 19 -22.50 8.93 -14.29
C ALA A 19 -23.22 9.46 -13.05
N ILE A 20 -23.22 8.69 -11.96
CA ILE A 20 -23.86 9.12 -10.71
C ILE A 20 -23.06 10.32 -10.19
N PRO A 21 -23.72 11.46 -9.85
CA PRO A 21 -23.01 12.66 -9.40
C PRO A 21 -22.07 12.43 -8.20
N SER A 22 -22.34 11.41 -7.39
CA SER A 22 -21.48 11.01 -6.27
C SER A 22 -20.12 10.48 -6.72
N ASP A 23 -20.03 9.82 -7.87
CA ASP A 23 -18.79 9.24 -8.37
C ASP A 23 -17.79 10.34 -8.76
N VAL A 24 -18.31 11.48 -9.20
CA VAL A 24 -17.50 12.62 -9.66
C VAL A 24 -17.23 13.63 -8.53
N LYS A 25 -18.18 13.80 -7.60
CA LYS A 25 -18.09 14.82 -6.53
C LYS A 25 -17.53 14.29 -5.21
N SER A 26 -17.73 13.01 -4.92
CA SER A 26 -17.35 12.38 -3.65
C SER A 26 -16.36 11.23 -3.80
N GLY A 27 -16.03 10.83 -5.05
CA GLY A 27 -15.02 9.81 -5.35
C GLY A 27 -13.57 10.32 -5.33
N VAL A 28 -13.36 11.61 -5.01
CA VAL A 28 -12.05 12.26 -5.03
C VAL A 28 -11.68 12.65 -3.59
N PHE A 29 -10.65 12.00 -3.03
CA PHE A 29 -10.23 12.15 -1.64
C PHE A 29 -9.44 13.46 -1.41
N LEU A 30 -8.54 13.82 -2.33
CA LEU A 30 -7.65 15.00 -2.22
C LEU A 30 -8.09 16.16 -3.11
N GLY A 31 -9.32 16.14 -3.61
CA GLY A 31 -9.86 17.15 -4.54
C GLY A 31 -9.24 17.14 -5.94
N ASN A 32 -8.29 16.24 -6.21
CA ASN A 32 -7.71 16.03 -7.53
C ASN A 32 -7.54 14.52 -7.82
N PRO A 33 -8.23 13.97 -8.82
CA PRO A 33 -8.24 12.52 -9.07
C PRO A 33 -6.88 11.99 -9.57
N GLN A 34 -6.04 12.82 -10.19
CA GLN A 34 -4.68 12.42 -10.57
C GLN A 34 -3.78 12.24 -9.35
N ILE A 35 -3.94 13.09 -8.33
CA ILE A 35 -3.20 12.98 -7.08
C ILE A 35 -3.69 11.77 -6.28
N ASP A 36 -5.01 11.53 -6.23
CA ASP A 36 -5.59 10.35 -5.56
C ASP A 36 -5.09 9.04 -6.17
N ASN A 37 -5.03 8.97 -7.50
CA ASN A 37 -4.46 7.82 -8.20
C ASN A 37 -2.99 7.63 -7.86
N LEU A 38 -2.20 8.71 -7.81
CA LEU A 38 -0.78 8.63 -7.46
C LEU A 38 -0.60 8.13 -6.02
N VAL A 39 -1.33 8.68 -5.06
CA VAL A 39 -1.27 8.26 -3.65
C VAL A 39 -1.71 6.81 -3.51
N SER A 40 -2.76 6.39 -4.21
CA SER A 40 -3.21 4.99 -4.23
C SER A 40 -2.14 4.03 -4.75
N CYS A 41 -1.45 4.40 -5.84
CA CYS A 41 -0.32 3.64 -6.38
C CYS A 41 0.84 3.53 -5.39
N VAL A 42 1.18 4.62 -4.69
CA VAL A 42 2.25 4.64 -3.69
C VAL A 42 1.91 3.72 -2.51
N VAL A 43 0.67 3.78 -2.01
CA VAL A 43 0.20 2.90 -0.93
C VAL A 43 0.21 1.42 -1.36
N ALA A 44 -0.30 1.13 -2.56
CA ALA A 44 -0.29 -0.23 -3.11
C ALA A 44 1.14 -0.79 -3.24
N MET A 45 2.06 0.02 -3.76
CA MET A 45 3.47 -0.35 -3.87
C MET A 45 4.12 -0.60 -2.50
N GLY A 46 3.82 0.23 -1.50
CA GLY A 46 4.28 0.02 -0.12
C GLY A 46 3.80 -1.31 0.45
N ALA A 47 2.53 -1.68 0.21
CA ALA A 47 1.97 -2.96 0.62
C ALA A 47 2.65 -4.16 -0.08
N GLU A 48 2.92 -4.06 -1.38
CA GLU A 48 3.63 -5.10 -2.13
C GLU A 48 5.07 -5.31 -1.65
N LEU A 49 5.78 -4.22 -1.34
CA LEU A 49 7.14 -4.30 -0.79
C LEU A 49 7.15 -4.96 0.58
N TRP A 50 6.22 -4.58 1.47
CA TRP A 50 6.09 -5.19 2.80
C TRP A 50 5.79 -6.68 2.71
N THR A 51 4.80 -7.06 1.88
CA THR A 51 4.40 -8.47 1.72
C THR A 51 5.54 -9.31 1.13
N THR A 52 6.32 -8.76 0.20
CA THR A 52 7.50 -9.43 -0.36
C THR A 52 8.60 -9.61 0.69
N LYS A 53 8.93 -8.56 1.46
CA LYS A 53 9.86 -8.64 2.60
C LYS A 53 9.44 -9.74 3.59
N ARG A 54 8.14 -9.83 3.88
CA ARG A 54 7.59 -10.84 4.79
C ARG A 54 7.73 -12.25 4.24
N ARG A 55 7.38 -12.46 2.96
CA ARG A 55 7.55 -13.75 2.28
C ARG A 55 9.00 -14.22 2.31
N LEU A 56 9.96 -13.33 2.05
CA LEU A 56 11.38 -13.67 2.11
C LEU A 56 11.83 -14.09 3.50
N LYS A 57 11.41 -13.38 4.57
CA LYS A 57 11.72 -13.76 5.96
C LYS A 57 11.18 -15.15 6.31
N VAL A 58 9.96 -15.48 5.89
CA VAL A 58 9.37 -16.81 6.10
C VAL A 58 10.13 -17.88 5.33
N VAL A 59 10.46 -17.62 4.06
CA VAL A 59 11.26 -18.54 3.24
C VAL A 59 12.63 -18.77 3.86
N GLU A 60 13.30 -17.72 4.36
CA GLU A 60 14.58 -17.84 5.05
C GLU A 60 14.47 -18.68 6.33
N ALA A 61 13.42 -18.46 7.14
CA ALA A 61 13.17 -19.25 8.34
C ALA A 61 12.96 -20.74 8.01
N VAL A 62 12.16 -21.03 6.98
CA VAL A 62 11.94 -22.40 6.49
C VAL A 62 13.23 -23.01 5.94
N ALA A 63 14.01 -22.28 5.16
CA ALA A 63 15.28 -22.76 4.61
C ALA A 63 16.34 -23.03 5.70
N LYS A 64 16.38 -22.20 6.76
CA LYS A 64 17.22 -22.44 7.94
C LYS A 64 16.77 -23.65 8.74
N GLY A 65 15.45 -23.83 8.90
CA GLY A 65 14.85 -25.01 9.55
C GLY A 65 15.08 -26.30 8.76
N GLY A 66 15.07 -26.24 7.44
CA GLY A 66 15.26 -27.40 6.54
C GLY A 66 16.64 -28.06 6.59
N ARG A 67 17.66 -27.45 7.21
CA ARG A 67 18.95 -28.13 7.48
C ARG A 67 18.87 -29.13 8.64
N HIS A 68 17.89 -28.98 9.53
CA HIS A 68 17.60 -29.96 10.56
C HIS A 68 16.39 -30.76 10.07
N GLY A 69 16.69 -31.78 9.28
CA GLY A 69 15.67 -32.70 8.81
C GLY A 69 14.85 -33.17 10.00
N ARG A 70 13.53 -32.96 9.90
CA ARG A 70 12.40 -33.53 10.65
C ARG A 70 11.49 -32.45 11.26
N HIS A 71 10.21 -32.62 10.98
CA HIS A 71 9.02 -31.95 11.51
C HIS A 71 8.53 -30.72 10.73
N GLY A 72 7.56 -31.00 9.86
CA GLY A 72 6.62 -29.98 9.43
C GLY A 72 5.80 -29.46 10.61
N ARG A 73 5.23 -28.26 10.39
CA ARG A 73 4.15 -27.66 11.18
C ARG A 73 4.52 -26.99 12.52
N GLU A 74 5.75 -26.51 12.68
CA GLU A 74 6.05 -25.53 13.74
C GLU A 74 6.56 -24.24 13.12
N VAL A 75 5.61 -23.34 12.83
CA VAL A 75 5.91 -21.91 12.78
C VAL A 75 6.31 -21.53 14.22
N PRO A 76 7.51 -20.97 14.48
CA PRO A 76 7.97 -20.75 15.84
C PRO A 76 7.05 -19.79 16.61
N ALA A 77 7.01 -19.99 17.94
CA ALA A 77 6.31 -19.22 18.98
C ALA A 77 5.63 -17.91 18.53
N PHE A 78 4.32 -18.02 18.26
CA PHE A 78 3.52 -17.04 17.54
C PHE A 78 3.54 -15.63 18.15
N ASP A 79 3.59 -15.48 19.48
CA ASP A 79 3.28 -14.18 20.11
C ASP A 79 4.49 -13.22 20.19
N GLN A 80 5.67 -13.70 20.58
CA GLN A 80 6.88 -12.86 20.64
C GLN A 80 7.41 -12.52 19.24
N GLU A 81 7.31 -13.47 18.30
CA GLU A 81 7.71 -13.23 16.92
C GLU A 81 6.74 -12.28 16.21
N LEU A 82 5.43 -12.38 16.52
CA LEU A 82 4.42 -11.44 16.05
C LEU A 82 4.69 -10.02 16.55
N ALA A 83 4.99 -9.82 17.84
CA ALA A 83 5.31 -8.50 18.37
C ALA A 83 6.54 -7.88 17.66
N ALA A 84 7.58 -8.67 17.40
CA ALA A 84 8.74 -8.21 16.64
C ALA A 84 8.40 -7.88 15.17
N TRP A 85 7.47 -8.64 14.56
CA TRP A 85 6.99 -8.36 13.21
C TRP A 85 6.12 -7.12 13.15
N GLU A 86 5.25 -6.90 14.14
CA GLU A 86 4.44 -5.70 14.26
C GLU A 86 5.33 -4.46 14.44
N ALA A 87 6.37 -4.53 15.28
CA ALA A 87 7.34 -3.46 15.41
C ALA A 87 8.09 -3.15 14.10
N ASP A 88 8.48 -4.19 13.34
CA ASP A 88 9.13 -4.02 12.02
C ASP A 88 8.15 -3.47 10.96
N ARG A 89 6.87 -3.83 11.05
CA ARG A 89 5.80 -3.29 10.18
C ARG A 89 5.61 -1.80 10.46
N ASP A 90 5.43 -1.44 11.71
CA ASP A 90 5.14 -0.07 12.12
C ASP A 90 6.33 0.83 11.78
N ARG A 91 7.56 0.33 11.95
CA ARG A 91 8.77 0.98 11.46
C ARG A 91 8.78 1.16 9.94
N PHE A 92 8.41 0.13 9.18
CA PHE A 92 8.34 0.22 7.72
C PHE A 92 7.31 1.27 7.29
N ILE A 93 6.13 1.26 7.90
CA ILE A 93 5.05 2.22 7.63
C ILE A 93 5.51 3.65 7.94
N SER A 94 6.11 3.88 9.12
CA SER A 94 6.64 5.20 9.49
C SER A 94 7.68 5.70 8.48
N LEU A 95 8.61 4.85 8.04
CA LEU A 95 9.65 5.24 7.07
C LEU A 95 9.14 5.48 5.65
N THR A 96 8.15 4.70 5.19
CA THR A 96 7.73 4.71 3.78
C THR A 96 6.50 5.57 3.53
N LEU A 97 5.58 5.62 4.49
CA LEU A 97 4.29 6.28 4.38
C LEU A 97 4.10 7.38 5.43
N GLY A 98 5.05 7.58 6.36
CA GLY A 98 4.93 8.59 7.42
C GLY A 98 4.76 10.01 6.90
N SER A 99 5.35 10.34 5.74
CA SER A 99 5.18 11.63 5.07
C SER A 99 3.78 11.85 4.49
N LEU A 100 3.00 10.79 4.29
CA LEU A 100 1.61 10.85 3.86
C LEU A 100 0.64 10.94 5.07
N GLY A 101 1.16 10.80 6.29
CA GLY A 101 0.40 10.94 7.52
C GLY A 101 0.04 12.40 7.82
N ASN A 102 -0.88 12.59 8.77
CA ASN A 102 -1.40 13.91 9.13
C ASN A 102 -0.37 14.81 9.88
N ASP A 103 0.81 14.26 10.20
CA ASP A 103 1.86 14.93 10.95
C ASP A 103 2.86 15.64 10.01
N GLY A 104 2.35 16.57 9.20
CA GLY A 104 2.99 17.19 8.01
C GLY A 104 4.36 17.87 8.16
N THR A 105 5.06 17.69 9.29
CA THR A 105 6.43 18.15 9.54
C THR A 105 7.31 17.16 10.32
N ARG A 106 6.87 15.91 10.55
CA ARG A 106 7.72 14.93 11.24
C ARG A 106 8.97 14.64 10.41
N GLY A 107 10.13 14.90 11.02
CA GLY A 107 11.43 14.56 10.44
C GLY A 107 11.53 13.06 10.18
N PHE A 108 12.24 12.69 9.12
CA PHE A 108 12.53 11.29 8.81
C PHE A 108 13.17 10.63 10.04
N GLY A 109 12.44 9.67 10.62
CA GLY A 109 12.92 8.94 11.79
C GLY A 109 12.74 9.60 13.16
N ALA A 110 11.80 10.55 13.28
CA ALA A 110 11.41 11.12 14.57
C ALA A 110 10.99 10.06 15.62
N ASP A 111 10.49 8.91 15.18
CA ASP A 111 10.07 7.80 16.06
C ASP A 111 11.22 6.85 16.43
N PHE A 112 12.45 7.09 15.95
CA PHE A 112 13.58 6.20 16.19
C PHE A 112 14.56 6.79 17.21
N PRO A 113 15.04 5.98 18.16
CA PRO A 113 16.09 6.41 19.07
C PRO A 113 17.37 6.77 18.29
N PRO A 114 18.19 7.70 18.80
CA PRO A 114 19.52 7.96 18.24
C PRO A 114 20.31 6.66 18.20
N ARG A 115 21.09 6.46 17.13
CA ARG A 115 22.08 5.39 17.11
C ARG A 115 23.25 5.86 17.96
N ASP A 116 23.52 5.13 19.04
CA ASP A 116 24.75 5.25 19.85
C ASP A 116 25.99 4.96 19.01
#